data_AF-A0A930GVI2-F1
#
_entry.id   AF-A0A930GVI2-F1
#
_cell.length_a   1.000
_cell.length_b   1.000
_cell.length_c   1.000
_cell.angle_alpha   90.00
_cell.angle_beta   90.00
_cell.angle_gamma   90.00
#
_symmetry.space_group_name_H-M   'P 1'
#
loop_
_entity.id
_entity.type
_entity.pdbx_description
1 polymer ?
#
loop_
_entity_poly.entity_id
_entity_poly.type
_entity_poly.pdbx_seq_one_letter_code
_entity_poly.pdbx_strand_id
1 'polypeptide(L)'
;MQMIFKKPEEVFGEDGEEPVEKQPLDLLSVKGDRISTVLETENIELLLEKEQGRIRLVQKNSGGEELKTLMECPYAENADARKELTDMMTAVKKDIESAIEVGRTSLRIPESKYELFMYMRRRPSIPMDMDKLNRELSSGEARENVALFRSFLEKNPRINVYVGIYTLGQDTAYRILKQEWRMLSNVRFIVLENYEKKPISWSDPRIQESLKDSPNVASIGIGIKGDRPRYAIELRTEDLASSVKKAALLSHHLFNIREEMIDAQTQGFAKAMWELGARRGKSEEFIRKTVEDLALEDACYRISETAAKEIVKKVQERGFNEGEDIGLFRVPVLDRRLLLNLLKKAENGFLVVDDAGQFQYYRDMTGKLVMQYGWEKDECWYIAPKGKEEKEIRAEAAKVLLEGKYLQALGKILMENRNRSVSEAYSNLKNFIISYEKLGMGEGEQIETLGLARDFFPKENIEEIQTVIGEVLSESSLYDNFGF
;
A
#
# COMPACT_ATOMS: atom_id res chain seq x y z
N MET A 1 -25.15 62.02 27.88
CA MET A 1 -24.26 61.01 27.26
C MET A 1 -23.77 60.06 28.34
N GLN A 2 -24.16 58.79 28.28
CA GLN A 2 -23.42 57.66 28.86
C GLN A 2 -23.99 56.41 28.18
N MET A 3 -23.16 55.71 27.40
CA MET A 3 -23.55 54.43 26.80
C MET A 3 -23.46 53.35 27.87
N ILE A 4 -24.59 52.70 28.18
CA ILE A 4 -24.60 51.50 29.03
C ILE A 4 -24.65 50.30 28.10
N PHE A 5 -23.55 49.54 28.07
CA PHE A 5 -23.50 48.26 27.36
C PHE A 5 -24.47 47.26 28.00
N LYS A 6 -25.46 46.78 27.24
CA LYS A 6 -26.05 45.47 27.49
C LYS A 6 -25.16 44.41 26.84
N LYS A 7 -24.81 43.36 27.59
CA LYS A 7 -24.19 42.16 27.02
C LYS A 7 -25.18 41.48 26.06
N PRO A 8 -24.72 40.83 24.97
CA PRO A 8 -25.56 39.90 24.22
C PRO A 8 -26.00 38.75 25.14
N GLU A 9 -27.25 38.32 25.01
CA GLU A 9 -27.70 37.05 25.57
C GLU A 9 -27.10 35.92 24.74
N GLU A 10 -26.48 34.95 25.41
CA GLU A 10 -25.97 33.73 24.77
C GLU A 10 -27.18 32.90 24.33
N VAL A 11 -27.47 32.90 23.03
CA VAL A 11 -28.40 31.95 22.43
C VAL A 11 -27.71 30.59 22.41
N PHE A 12 -27.86 29.84 23.49
CA PHE A 12 -27.69 28.40 23.46
C PHE A 12 -28.83 27.83 22.61
N GLY A 13 -28.55 27.65 21.32
CA GLY A 13 -29.33 26.75 20.48
C GLY A 13 -29.12 25.34 21.00
N GLU A 14 -30.13 24.80 21.68
CA GLU A 14 -30.32 23.34 21.69
C GLU A 14 -30.73 22.95 20.26
N ASP A 15 -29.74 22.80 19.37
CA ASP A 15 -29.90 22.09 18.11
C ASP A 15 -30.11 20.61 18.46
N GLY A 16 -31.32 20.30 18.93
CA GLY A 16 -31.79 18.93 19.05
C GLY A 16 -31.79 18.32 17.66
N GLU A 17 -30.96 17.30 17.46
CA GLU A 17 -30.93 16.52 16.23
C GLU A 17 -32.36 16.07 15.91
N GLU A 18 -32.95 16.60 14.83
CA GLU A 18 -34.24 16.09 14.34
C GLU A 18 -34.06 14.58 14.10
N PRO A 19 -34.89 13.72 14.71
CA PRO A 19 -34.72 12.28 14.57
C PRO A 19 -34.93 11.91 13.11
N VAL A 20 -33.84 11.53 12.44
CA VAL A 20 -33.86 11.07 11.05
C VAL A 20 -34.84 9.90 10.97
N GLU A 21 -36.00 10.10 10.31
CA GLU A 21 -36.97 9.03 10.09
C GLU A 21 -36.27 7.87 9.38
N LYS A 22 -36.06 6.76 10.09
CA LYS A 22 -35.40 5.60 9.52
C LYS A 22 -36.29 5.03 8.42
N GLN A 23 -35.72 4.94 7.22
CA GLN A 23 -36.45 4.48 6.06
C GLN A 23 -36.92 3.03 6.27
N PRO A 24 -38.14 2.69 5.83
CA PRO A 24 -38.67 1.33 5.96
C PRO A 24 -37.84 0.36 5.12
N LEU A 25 -37.62 -0.85 5.66
CA LEU A 25 -36.78 -1.88 5.05
C LEU A 25 -37.64 -2.84 4.22
N ASP A 26 -37.46 -2.85 2.89
CA ASP A 26 -38.07 -3.88 2.04
C ASP A 26 -37.33 -5.22 2.16
N LEU A 27 -38.03 -6.24 2.65
CA LEU A 27 -37.55 -7.61 2.67
C LEU A 27 -37.89 -8.30 1.36
N LEU A 28 -36.86 -8.74 0.65
CA LEU A 28 -36.96 -9.35 -0.66
C LEU A 28 -36.59 -10.83 -0.62
N SER A 29 -37.19 -11.63 -1.51
CA SER A 29 -36.79 -13.00 -1.78
C SER A 29 -35.38 -13.06 -2.37
N VAL A 30 -34.78 -14.26 -2.41
CA VAL A 30 -33.51 -14.49 -3.10
C VAL A 30 -33.59 -14.06 -4.58
N LYS A 31 -34.77 -14.21 -5.20
CA LYS A 31 -35.08 -13.80 -6.58
C LYS A 31 -35.27 -12.28 -6.74
N GLY A 32 -35.64 -11.58 -5.67
CA GLY A 32 -35.86 -10.13 -5.65
C GLY A 32 -37.33 -9.69 -5.53
N ASP A 33 -38.25 -10.64 -5.37
CA ASP A 33 -39.67 -10.36 -5.14
C ASP A 33 -39.88 -9.84 -3.71
N ARG A 34 -40.75 -8.84 -3.51
CA ARG A 34 -40.99 -8.29 -2.17
C ARG A 34 -41.83 -9.25 -1.31
N ILE A 35 -41.26 -9.72 -0.21
CA ILE A 35 -41.89 -10.58 0.80
C ILE A 35 -42.73 -9.73 1.75
N SER A 36 -42.14 -8.65 2.26
CA SER A 36 -42.76 -7.69 3.18
C SER A 36 -41.95 -6.39 3.24
N THR A 37 -42.43 -5.43 4.03
CA THR A 37 -41.70 -4.23 4.44
C THR A 37 -41.74 -4.16 5.94
N VAL A 38 -40.60 -3.88 6.58
CA VAL A 38 -40.48 -3.78 8.03
C VAL A 38 -40.29 -2.32 8.42
N LEU A 39 -41.13 -1.85 9.33
CA LEU A 39 -41.03 -0.54 9.98
C LEU A 39 -40.16 -0.63 11.24
N GLU A 40 -39.57 0.48 11.68
CA GLU A 40 -38.78 0.51 12.93
C GLU A 40 -39.61 0.13 14.18
N THR A 41 -40.92 0.32 14.14
CA THR A 41 -41.85 -0.03 15.23
C THR A 41 -42.28 -1.50 15.25
N GLU A 42 -41.82 -2.29 14.27
CA GLU A 42 -42.17 -3.70 14.11
C GLU A 42 -41.02 -4.62 14.55
N ASN A 43 -41.35 -5.79 15.08
CA ASN A 43 -40.38 -6.72 15.64
C ASN A 43 -40.31 -8.01 14.82
N ILE A 44 -39.10 -8.57 14.69
CA ILE A 44 -38.89 -9.88 14.06
C ILE A 44 -38.71 -10.93 15.16
N GLU A 45 -39.56 -11.94 15.23
CA GLU A 45 -39.51 -12.99 16.24
C GLU A 45 -39.21 -14.37 15.63
N LEU A 46 -38.47 -15.20 16.37
CA LEU A 46 -38.18 -16.58 16.00
C LEU A 46 -39.04 -17.53 16.85
N LEU A 47 -40.03 -18.17 16.24
CA LEU A 47 -40.98 -19.06 16.90
C LEU A 47 -40.58 -20.54 16.73
N LEU A 48 -40.49 -21.25 17.85
CA LEU A 48 -40.11 -22.67 17.96
C LEU A 48 -41.36 -23.55 18.14
N GLU A 49 -42.07 -23.79 17.04
CA GLU A 49 -43.38 -24.43 17.00
C GLU A 49 -43.28 -25.95 16.92
N LYS A 50 -42.88 -26.56 18.05
CA LYS A 50 -42.66 -28.01 18.16
C LYS A 50 -43.91 -28.84 17.80
N GLU A 51 -45.11 -28.40 18.18
CA GLU A 51 -46.35 -29.17 17.93
C GLU A 51 -46.82 -29.06 16.48
N GLN A 52 -46.62 -27.91 15.82
CA GLN A 52 -46.84 -27.77 14.37
C GLN A 52 -45.69 -28.33 13.51
N GLY A 53 -44.61 -28.82 14.14
CA GLY A 53 -43.44 -29.35 13.45
C GLY A 53 -42.65 -28.32 12.65
N ARG A 54 -42.68 -27.04 13.05
CA ARG A 54 -42.10 -25.90 12.30
C ARG A 54 -41.21 -25.01 13.17
N ILE A 55 -40.32 -24.25 12.53
CA ILE A 55 -39.62 -23.11 13.10
C ILE A 55 -39.84 -21.95 12.13
N ARG A 56 -40.37 -20.82 12.62
CA ARG A 56 -40.78 -19.68 11.79
C ARG A 56 -40.06 -18.41 12.22
N LEU A 57 -39.59 -17.63 11.25
CA LEU A 57 -39.22 -16.24 11.44
C LEU A 57 -40.42 -15.38 11.04
N VAL A 58 -40.95 -14.59 11.97
CA VAL A 58 -42.19 -13.83 11.77
C VAL A 58 -41.98 -12.35 12.04
N GLN A 59 -42.69 -11.52 11.30
CA GLN A 59 -42.82 -10.08 11.52
C GLN A 59 -44.07 -9.83 12.37
N LYS A 60 -43.94 -9.00 13.40
CA LYS A 60 -45.02 -8.60 14.30
C LYS A 60 -45.15 -7.08 14.38
N ASN A 61 -46.39 -6.60 14.54
CA ASN A 61 -46.63 -5.20 14.87
C ASN A 61 -46.23 -4.88 16.32
N SER A 62 -46.25 -3.60 16.68
CA SER A 62 -45.97 -3.12 18.04
C SER A 62 -46.93 -3.65 19.11
N GLY A 63 -48.11 -4.17 18.72
CA GLY A 63 -49.06 -4.87 19.58
C GLY A 63 -48.76 -6.37 19.77
N GLY A 64 -47.78 -6.93 19.06
CA GLY A 64 -47.39 -8.34 19.12
C GLY A 64 -48.18 -9.27 18.20
N GLU A 65 -49.06 -8.75 17.35
CA GLU A 65 -49.82 -9.53 16.36
C GLU A 65 -48.92 -9.92 15.18
N GLU A 66 -49.05 -11.15 14.68
CA GLU A 66 -48.29 -11.61 13.51
C GLU A 66 -48.81 -10.96 12.22
N LEU A 67 -47.96 -10.17 11.58
CA LEU A 67 -48.25 -9.55 10.28
C LEU A 67 -47.91 -10.50 9.12
N LYS A 68 -46.77 -11.19 9.21
CA LYS A 68 -46.23 -12.01 8.13
C LYS A 68 -45.22 -13.05 8.63
N THR A 69 -45.36 -14.30 8.16
CA THR A 69 -44.24 -15.25 8.19
C THR A 69 -43.24 -14.88 7.09
N LEU A 70 -42.00 -14.56 7.49
CA LEU A 70 -40.89 -14.19 6.60
C LEU A 70 -40.09 -15.40 6.13
N MET A 71 -39.98 -16.42 6.98
CA MET A 71 -39.28 -17.67 6.68
C MET A 71 -39.90 -18.83 7.46
N GLU A 72 -40.01 -20.01 6.85
CA GLU A 72 -40.41 -21.25 7.53
C GLU A 72 -39.42 -22.39 7.25
N CYS A 73 -39.07 -23.15 8.30
CA CYS A 73 -38.33 -24.40 8.20
C CYS A 73 -39.01 -25.54 8.96
N PRO A 74 -38.88 -26.82 8.52
CA PRO A 74 -39.28 -27.97 9.32
C PRO A 74 -38.50 -28.05 10.64
N TYR A 75 -39.20 -28.34 11.73
CA TYR A 75 -38.60 -28.55 13.05
C TYR A 75 -37.78 -29.85 13.05
N ALA A 76 -36.47 -29.75 13.25
CA ALA A 76 -35.60 -30.92 13.23
C ALA A 76 -35.83 -31.83 14.45
N GLU A 77 -35.80 -33.15 14.26
CA GLU A 77 -35.91 -34.13 15.35
C GLU A 77 -34.62 -34.23 16.19
N ASN A 78 -33.47 -34.08 15.53
CA ASN A 78 -32.15 -34.05 16.17
C ASN A 78 -31.89 -32.69 16.86
N ALA A 79 -31.38 -32.72 18.09
CA ALA A 79 -31.13 -31.52 18.90
C ALA A 79 -30.03 -30.60 18.35
N ASP A 80 -28.94 -31.16 17.83
CA ASP A 80 -27.85 -30.40 17.22
C ASP A 80 -28.31 -29.73 15.92
N ALA A 81 -29.07 -30.46 15.10
CA ALA A 81 -29.66 -29.92 13.88
C ALA A 81 -30.72 -28.83 14.16
N ARG A 82 -31.47 -28.92 15.27
CA ARG A 82 -32.32 -27.81 15.74
C ARG A 82 -31.50 -26.59 16.13
N LYS A 83 -30.43 -26.81 16.89
CA LYS A 83 -29.57 -25.71 17.36
C LYS A 83 -28.94 -25.00 16.17
N GLU A 84 -28.35 -25.73 15.23
CA GLU A 84 -27.81 -25.19 13.97
C GLU A 84 -28.86 -24.36 13.22
N LEU A 85 -30.06 -24.91 13.02
CA LEU A 85 -31.15 -24.21 12.31
C LEU A 85 -31.61 -22.95 13.05
N THR A 86 -31.70 -23.01 14.38
CA THR A 86 -32.09 -21.88 15.24
C THR A 86 -31.02 -20.78 15.21
N ASP A 87 -29.74 -21.15 15.29
CA ASP A 87 -28.59 -20.24 15.21
C ASP A 87 -28.53 -19.54 13.84
N MET A 88 -28.79 -20.28 12.74
CA MET A 88 -28.88 -19.73 11.39
C MET A 88 -30.06 -18.75 11.22
N MET A 89 -31.27 -19.11 11.66
CA MET A 89 -32.43 -18.21 11.60
C MET A 89 -32.27 -16.99 12.51
N THR A 90 -31.59 -17.14 13.65
CA THR A 90 -31.22 -16.02 14.53
C THR A 90 -30.21 -15.08 13.88
N ALA A 91 -29.30 -15.58 13.03
CA ALA A 91 -28.41 -14.74 12.25
C ALA A 91 -29.17 -13.92 11.19
N VAL A 92 -30.17 -14.51 10.52
CA VAL A 92 -31.07 -13.77 9.60
C VAL A 92 -31.85 -12.70 10.35
N LYS A 93 -32.42 -13.02 11.53
CA LYS A 93 -33.09 -12.02 12.40
C LYS A 93 -32.19 -10.81 12.66
N LYS A 94 -30.96 -11.05 13.12
CA LYS A 94 -29.97 -9.99 13.41
C LYS A 94 -29.56 -9.20 12.17
N ASP A 95 -29.47 -9.84 11.01
CA ASP A 95 -29.17 -9.14 9.76
C ASP A 95 -30.31 -8.20 9.33
N ILE A 96 -31.57 -8.56 9.62
CA ILE A 96 -32.74 -7.68 9.42
C ILE A 96 -32.70 -6.52 10.42
N GLU A 97 -32.54 -6.82 11.72
CA GLU A 97 -32.46 -5.80 12.79
C GLU A 97 -31.36 -4.76 12.50
N SER A 98 -30.13 -5.21 12.21
CA SER A 98 -29.04 -4.30 11.87
C SER A 98 -29.21 -3.61 10.50
N ALA A 99 -29.99 -4.16 9.56
CA ALA A 99 -30.33 -3.46 8.32
C ALA A 99 -31.28 -2.28 8.57
N ILE A 100 -32.22 -2.41 9.53
CA ILE A 100 -33.11 -1.33 9.98
C ILE A 100 -32.29 -0.26 10.73
N GLU A 101 -31.44 -0.66 11.68
CA GLU A 101 -30.57 0.25 12.44
C GLU A 101 -29.67 1.11 11.53
N VAL A 102 -29.14 0.53 10.45
CA VAL A 102 -28.27 1.19 9.47
C VAL A 102 -29.06 1.94 8.38
N GLY A 103 -30.40 1.92 8.42
CA GLY A 103 -31.26 2.62 7.46
C GLY A 103 -31.16 2.08 6.03
N ARG A 104 -31.00 0.77 5.85
CA ARG A 104 -31.02 0.16 4.51
C ARG A 104 -32.46 0.15 3.97
N THR A 105 -32.59 0.46 2.69
CA THR A 105 -33.88 0.42 1.98
C THR A 105 -34.33 -0.99 1.60
N SER A 106 -33.42 -1.95 1.47
CA SER A 106 -33.77 -3.35 1.19
C SER A 106 -32.74 -4.37 1.69
N LEU A 107 -33.23 -5.59 1.96
CA LEU A 107 -32.42 -6.76 2.31
C LEU A 107 -33.04 -8.02 1.67
N ARG A 108 -32.22 -8.86 1.04
CA ARG A 108 -32.65 -10.19 0.58
C ARG A 108 -32.53 -11.20 1.71
N ILE A 109 -33.58 -11.97 1.96
CA ILE A 109 -33.63 -13.01 2.99
C ILE A 109 -33.95 -14.39 2.37
N PRO A 110 -33.57 -15.50 3.02
CA PRO A 110 -33.97 -16.84 2.60
C PRO A 110 -35.40 -17.14 3.02
N GLU A 111 -36.17 -17.85 2.18
CA GLU A 111 -37.53 -18.29 2.50
C GLU A 111 -37.56 -19.77 2.95
N SER A 112 -36.56 -20.56 2.53
CA SER A 112 -36.48 -22.01 2.77
C SER A 112 -35.16 -22.49 3.39
N LYS A 113 -35.15 -23.70 3.96
CA LYS A 113 -33.96 -24.32 4.58
C LYS A 113 -32.72 -24.34 3.67
N TYR A 114 -32.87 -24.64 2.39
CA TYR A 114 -31.75 -24.71 1.45
C TYR A 114 -31.22 -23.31 1.10
N GLU A 115 -32.12 -22.33 0.96
CA GLU A 115 -31.73 -20.94 0.78
C GLU A 115 -31.04 -20.38 2.02
N LEU A 116 -31.47 -20.76 3.23
CA LEU A 116 -30.81 -20.37 4.48
C LEU A 116 -29.37 -20.90 4.54
N PHE A 117 -29.15 -22.15 4.17
CA PHE A 117 -27.79 -22.70 4.08
C PHE A 117 -26.94 -21.91 3.08
N MET A 118 -27.48 -21.58 1.90
CA MET A 118 -26.79 -20.77 0.89
C MET A 118 -26.57 -19.30 1.32
N TYR A 119 -27.53 -18.73 2.05
CA TYR A 119 -27.46 -17.40 2.64
C TYR A 119 -26.32 -17.36 3.66
N MET A 120 -26.28 -18.30 4.61
CA MET A 120 -25.23 -18.39 5.62
C MET A 120 -23.83 -18.61 5.01
N ARG A 121 -23.72 -19.38 3.92
CA ARG A 121 -22.46 -19.54 3.17
C ARG A 121 -22.02 -18.29 2.40
N ARG A 122 -22.96 -17.40 2.08
CA ARG A 122 -22.72 -16.10 1.41
C ARG A 122 -22.76 -14.92 2.38
N ARG A 123 -23.06 -15.13 3.66
CA ARG A 123 -23.01 -14.10 4.69
C ARG A 123 -21.54 -13.70 4.90
N PRO A 124 -21.19 -12.40 4.88
CA PRO A 124 -19.83 -11.98 5.20
C PRO A 124 -19.43 -12.45 6.60
N SER A 125 -18.27 -13.08 6.75
CA SER A 125 -17.79 -13.49 8.08
C SER A 125 -17.40 -12.29 8.95
N ILE A 126 -17.10 -11.15 8.32
CA ILE A 126 -16.93 -9.84 8.95
C ILE A 126 -17.80 -8.84 8.16
N PRO A 127 -18.85 -8.25 8.76
CA PRO A 127 -19.81 -7.40 8.06
C PRO A 127 -19.30 -5.96 7.93
N MET A 128 -18.23 -5.76 7.16
CA MET A 128 -17.64 -4.43 6.94
C MET A 128 -17.16 -4.22 5.50
N ASP A 129 -16.91 -2.96 5.17
CA ASP A 129 -16.33 -2.54 3.89
C ASP A 129 -14.82 -2.80 3.89
N MET A 130 -14.41 -3.90 3.27
CA MET A 130 -13.00 -4.28 3.15
C MET A 130 -12.20 -3.30 2.27
N ASP A 131 -12.84 -2.50 1.41
CA ASP A 131 -12.16 -1.52 0.57
C ASP A 131 -11.86 -0.22 1.34
N LYS A 132 -12.71 0.15 2.30
CA LYS A 132 -12.37 1.17 3.31
C LYS A 132 -11.23 0.70 4.21
N LEU A 133 -11.31 -0.52 4.76
CA LEU A 133 -10.25 -1.08 5.60
C LEU A 133 -8.91 -1.17 4.85
N ASN A 134 -8.88 -1.67 3.62
CA ASN A 134 -7.66 -1.68 2.80
C ASN A 134 -7.06 -0.27 2.63
N ARG A 135 -7.89 0.77 2.40
CA ARG A 135 -7.41 2.15 2.27
C ARG A 135 -6.79 2.69 3.56
N GLU A 136 -7.39 2.41 4.73
CA GLU A 136 -6.81 2.79 6.03
C GLU A 136 -5.49 2.07 6.32
N LEU A 137 -5.42 0.76 6.07
CA LEU A 137 -4.17 0.00 6.19
C LEU A 137 -3.08 0.57 5.27
N SER A 138 -3.46 1.06 4.09
CA SER A 138 -2.57 1.64 3.09
C SER A 138 -2.11 3.06 3.45
N SER A 139 -2.83 3.79 4.33
CA SER A 139 -2.33 5.05 4.89
C SER A 139 -1.38 4.85 6.09
N GLY A 140 -1.16 3.61 6.55
CA GLY A 140 -0.22 3.29 7.62
C GLY A 140 -0.70 3.62 9.04
N GLU A 141 -1.97 4.01 9.20
CA GLU A 141 -2.57 4.49 10.45
C GLU A 141 -3.70 3.58 10.95
N ALA A 142 -3.80 3.40 12.27
CA ALA A 142 -4.93 2.70 12.88
C ALA A 142 -6.12 3.67 13.02
N ARG A 143 -7.06 3.59 12.09
CA ARG A 143 -8.30 4.39 12.07
C ARG A 143 -9.51 3.52 12.45
N GLU A 144 -10.71 4.07 12.31
CA GLU A 144 -11.97 3.48 12.79
C GLU A 144 -12.22 2.07 12.22
N ASN A 145 -12.03 1.84 10.92
CA ASN A 145 -12.29 0.51 10.34
C ASN A 145 -11.24 -0.51 10.80
N VAL A 146 -9.99 -0.10 11.07
CA VAL A 146 -8.98 -0.98 11.70
C VAL A 146 -9.40 -1.38 13.12
N ALA A 147 -9.91 -0.44 13.93
CA ALA A 147 -10.42 -0.73 15.27
C ALA A 147 -11.67 -1.65 15.23
N LEU A 148 -12.59 -1.38 14.30
CA LEU A 148 -13.78 -2.18 14.08
C LEU A 148 -13.45 -3.60 13.59
N PHE A 149 -12.43 -3.77 12.74
CA PHE A 149 -11.97 -5.10 12.32
C PHE A 149 -11.47 -5.92 13.52
N ARG A 150 -10.72 -5.29 14.44
CA ARG A 150 -10.23 -5.93 15.66
C ARG A 150 -11.38 -6.35 16.59
N SER A 151 -12.42 -5.52 16.78
CA SER A 151 -13.59 -5.91 17.59
C SER A 151 -14.46 -6.98 16.92
N PHE A 152 -14.36 -7.15 15.58
CA PHE A 152 -14.89 -8.34 14.91
C PHE A 152 -14.01 -9.57 15.14
N LEU A 153 -12.67 -9.48 15.17
CA LEU A 153 -11.78 -10.61 15.47
C LEU A 153 -12.06 -11.25 16.82
N GLU A 154 -12.38 -10.45 17.84
CA GLU A 154 -12.74 -10.93 19.19
C GLU A 154 -13.95 -11.87 19.18
N LYS A 155 -14.83 -11.76 18.17
CA LYS A 155 -15.99 -12.64 17.95
C LYS A 155 -15.62 -13.95 17.23
N ASN A 156 -14.33 -14.25 17.09
CA ASN A 156 -13.74 -15.42 16.43
C ASN A 156 -14.36 -15.73 15.04
N PRO A 157 -14.34 -14.77 14.09
CA PRO A 157 -14.93 -14.94 12.76
C PRO A 157 -14.09 -15.90 11.92
N ARG A 158 -14.71 -16.56 10.93
CA ARG A 158 -13.96 -17.36 9.96
C ARG A 158 -13.13 -16.46 9.06
N ILE A 159 -11.81 -16.65 9.05
CA ILE A 159 -10.86 -15.93 8.18
C ILE A 159 -9.94 -16.94 7.50
N ASN A 160 -9.66 -16.72 6.20
CA ASN A 160 -8.61 -17.44 5.50
C ASN A 160 -7.42 -16.49 5.24
N VAL A 161 -6.22 -16.86 5.68
CA VAL A 161 -4.98 -16.10 5.41
C VAL A 161 -4.16 -16.88 4.38
N TYR A 162 -4.15 -16.42 3.14
CA TYR A 162 -3.39 -17.02 2.04
C TYR A 162 -1.99 -16.38 1.99
N VAL A 163 -0.95 -17.21 2.01
CA VAL A 163 0.43 -16.74 2.22
C VAL A 163 1.34 -17.23 1.11
N GLY A 164 1.83 -16.32 0.27
CA GLY A 164 2.95 -16.52 -0.65
C GLY A 164 4.15 -15.69 -0.19
N ILE A 165 5.29 -16.34 0.06
CA ILE A 165 6.48 -15.70 0.64
C ILE A 165 7.59 -15.58 -0.40
N TYR A 166 8.00 -14.34 -0.70
CA TYR A 166 9.05 -13.96 -1.65
C TYR A 166 10.06 -12.96 -1.07
N THR A 167 9.77 -12.42 0.13
CA THR A 167 10.56 -11.41 0.83
C THR A 167 10.51 -11.65 2.33
N LEU A 168 11.53 -11.15 3.04
CA LEU A 168 11.56 -11.18 4.50
C LEU A 168 10.40 -10.38 5.12
N GLY A 169 9.96 -9.30 4.48
CA GLY A 169 8.79 -8.52 4.91
C GLY A 169 7.45 -9.27 4.82
N GLN A 170 7.32 -10.25 3.92
CA GLN A 170 6.13 -11.09 3.82
C GLN A 170 6.14 -12.21 4.86
N ASP A 171 7.30 -12.85 5.08
CA ASP A 171 7.46 -13.82 6.16
C ASP A 171 7.23 -13.16 7.54
N THR A 172 7.78 -11.96 7.76
CA THR A 172 7.57 -11.20 9.00
C THR A 172 6.10 -10.83 9.19
N ALA A 173 5.41 -10.35 8.15
CA ALA A 173 3.96 -10.08 8.20
C ALA A 173 3.15 -11.35 8.55
N TYR A 174 3.50 -12.49 7.97
CA TYR A 174 2.90 -13.79 8.28
C TYR A 174 3.14 -14.21 9.73
N ARG A 175 4.38 -14.09 10.24
CA ARG A 175 4.74 -14.43 11.61
C ARG A 175 3.99 -13.56 12.63
N ILE A 176 3.90 -12.25 12.39
CA ILE A 176 3.12 -11.32 13.23
C ILE A 176 1.66 -11.79 13.33
N LEU A 177 0.98 -11.98 12.19
CA LEU A 177 -0.42 -12.42 12.22
C LEU A 177 -0.59 -13.79 12.87
N LYS A 178 0.32 -14.74 12.59
CA LYS A 178 0.26 -16.09 13.17
C LYS A 178 0.51 -16.11 14.68
N GLN A 179 1.36 -15.21 15.19
CA GLN A 179 1.60 -15.05 16.61
C GLN A 179 0.37 -14.49 17.32
N GLU A 180 -0.14 -13.35 16.87
CA GLU A 180 -1.23 -12.66 17.56
C GLU A 180 -2.57 -13.41 17.43
N TRP A 181 -2.81 -14.08 16.30
CA TRP A 181 -4.06 -14.83 16.06
C TRP A 181 -3.98 -16.31 16.45
N ARG A 182 -2.93 -16.74 17.15
CA ARG A 182 -2.72 -18.15 17.55
C ARG A 182 -3.87 -18.77 18.37
N MET A 183 -4.66 -17.94 19.05
CA MET A 183 -5.81 -18.35 19.87
C MET A 183 -7.13 -18.41 19.09
N LEU A 184 -7.18 -17.86 17.86
CA LEU A 184 -8.39 -17.78 17.05
C LEU A 184 -8.56 -19.06 16.22
N SER A 185 -9.36 -20.00 16.74
CA SER A 185 -9.61 -21.31 16.10
C SER A 185 -10.14 -21.21 14.66
N ASN A 186 -10.79 -20.10 14.33
CA ASN A 186 -11.48 -19.92 13.04
C ASN A 186 -10.62 -19.16 12.01
N VAL A 187 -9.37 -18.83 12.34
CA VAL A 187 -8.38 -18.26 11.42
C VAL A 187 -7.53 -19.37 10.81
N ARG A 188 -7.70 -19.63 9.52
CA ARG A 188 -6.95 -20.66 8.79
C ARG A 188 -5.81 -20.03 7.98
N PHE A 189 -4.57 -20.29 8.39
CA PHE A 189 -3.39 -19.98 7.59
C PHE A 189 -3.19 -21.04 6.51
N ILE A 190 -3.09 -20.60 5.26
CA ILE A 190 -2.94 -21.42 4.05
C ILE A 190 -1.64 -20.95 3.37
N VAL A 191 -0.53 -21.61 3.70
CA VAL A 191 0.76 -21.34 3.04
C VAL A 191 0.72 -21.98 1.67
N LEU A 192 0.91 -21.16 0.64
CA LEU A 192 0.90 -21.58 -0.75
C LEU A 192 2.34 -21.82 -1.19
N GLU A 193 2.79 -23.06 -1.07
CA GLU A 193 4.13 -23.47 -1.49
C GLU A 193 4.40 -23.07 -2.94
N ASN A 194 5.62 -22.59 -3.19
CA ASN A 194 5.99 -21.93 -4.43
C ASN A 194 7.43 -22.25 -4.84
N TYR A 195 7.64 -23.50 -5.23
CA TYR A 195 8.94 -23.98 -5.70
C TYR A 195 9.47 -23.23 -6.94
N GLU A 196 8.57 -22.65 -7.74
CA GLU A 196 8.92 -21.86 -8.93
C GLU A 196 9.28 -20.40 -8.64
N LYS A 197 9.05 -19.92 -7.40
CA LYS A 197 9.23 -18.52 -6.96
C LYS A 197 8.48 -17.46 -7.79
N LYS A 198 7.44 -17.85 -8.55
CA LYS A 198 6.64 -16.96 -9.39
C LYS A 198 5.53 -16.25 -8.60
N PRO A 199 5.18 -14.98 -8.85
CA PRO A 199 4.11 -14.30 -8.11
C PRO A 199 2.76 -15.06 -8.17
N ILE A 200 2.27 -15.47 -6.99
CA ILE A 200 0.94 -16.07 -6.82
C ILE A 200 -0.13 -14.98 -6.88
N SER A 201 -1.20 -15.28 -7.61
CA SER A 201 -2.36 -14.41 -7.76
C SER A 201 -3.58 -14.96 -7.04
N TRP A 202 -4.60 -14.12 -6.82
CA TRP A 202 -5.90 -14.57 -6.29
C TRP A 202 -6.60 -15.61 -7.17
N SER A 203 -6.26 -15.66 -8.47
CA SER A 203 -6.70 -16.70 -9.41
C SER A 203 -6.03 -18.07 -9.24
N ASP A 204 -5.10 -18.24 -8.30
CA ASP A 204 -4.50 -19.55 -8.00
C ASP A 204 -5.58 -20.60 -7.68
N PRO A 205 -5.57 -21.78 -8.34
CA PRO A 205 -6.60 -22.81 -8.15
C PRO A 205 -6.82 -23.23 -6.70
N ARG A 206 -5.76 -23.19 -5.85
CA ARG A 206 -5.82 -23.54 -4.43
C ARG A 206 -6.63 -22.52 -3.64
N ILE A 207 -6.55 -21.25 -4.01
CA ILE A 207 -7.37 -20.16 -3.43
C ILE A 207 -8.80 -20.28 -3.95
N GLN A 208 -8.98 -20.46 -5.26
CA GLN A 208 -10.31 -20.52 -5.89
C GLN A 208 -11.15 -21.69 -5.36
N GLU A 209 -10.60 -22.90 -5.26
CA GLU A 209 -11.31 -24.05 -4.68
C GLU A 209 -11.63 -23.82 -3.18
N SER A 210 -10.75 -23.13 -2.45
CA SER A 210 -11.00 -22.75 -1.05
C SER A 210 -12.08 -21.66 -0.86
N LEU A 211 -12.38 -20.87 -1.91
CA LEU A 211 -13.38 -19.79 -1.88
C LEU A 211 -14.72 -20.20 -2.51
N LYS A 212 -14.72 -21.13 -3.47
CA LYS A 212 -15.89 -21.74 -4.11
C LYS A 212 -17.00 -22.08 -3.11
N ASP A 213 -16.62 -22.66 -1.98
CA ASP A 213 -17.56 -23.09 -0.94
C ASP A 213 -17.96 -22.00 0.05
N SER A 214 -17.29 -20.84 0.08
CA SER A 214 -17.50 -19.78 1.07
C SER A 214 -16.98 -18.41 0.54
N PRO A 215 -17.60 -17.87 -0.52
CA PRO A 215 -17.02 -16.77 -1.32
C PRO A 215 -16.91 -15.44 -0.59
N ASN A 216 -17.65 -15.26 0.51
CA ASN A 216 -17.67 -14.04 1.32
C ASN A 216 -16.97 -14.22 2.69
N VAL A 217 -16.12 -15.24 2.83
CA VAL A 217 -15.20 -15.33 3.97
C VAL A 217 -14.14 -14.24 3.85
N ALA A 218 -13.98 -13.46 4.92
CA ALA A 218 -12.89 -12.50 5.08
C ALA A 218 -11.55 -13.19 4.79
N SER A 219 -10.86 -12.69 3.76
CA SER A 219 -9.65 -13.30 3.22
C SER A 219 -8.49 -12.32 3.31
N ILE A 220 -7.29 -12.79 3.60
CA ILE A 220 -6.10 -11.93 3.71
C ILE A 220 -4.99 -12.52 2.85
N GLY A 221 -4.51 -11.76 1.87
CA GLY A 221 -3.43 -12.15 0.98
C GLY A 221 -2.11 -11.53 1.43
N ILE A 222 -1.17 -12.37 1.84
CA ILE A 222 0.22 -11.98 2.10
C ILE A 222 1.03 -12.38 0.88
N GLY A 223 1.59 -11.40 0.16
CA GLY A 223 2.31 -11.64 -1.10
C GLY A 223 1.47 -12.16 -2.27
N ILE A 224 0.14 -12.12 -2.14
CA ILE A 224 -0.82 -12.44 -3.23
C ILE A 224 -1.08 -11.15 -4.04
N LYS A 225 -1.30 -11.29 -5.36
CA LYS A 225 -1.56 -10.16 -6.29
C LYS A 225 -2.79 -10.39 -7.17
N GLY A 226 -3.19 -9.37 -7.93
CA GLY A 226 -4.21 -9.47 -9.00
C GLY A 226 -5.63 -9.19 -8.50
N ASP A 227 -6.64 -9.58 -9.29
CA ASP A 227 -8.03 -9.27 -8.99
C ASP A 227 -8.52 -10.01 -7.74
N ARG A 228 -8.62 -9.28 -6.63
CA ARG A 228 -8.95 -9.84 -5.32
C ARG A 228 -10.46 -10.10 -5.15
N PRO A 229 -10.86 -11.13 -4.39
CA PRO A 229 -12.24 -11.34 -3.98
C PRO A 229 -12.80 -10.12 -3.22
N ARG A 230 -14.13 -9.92 -3.29
CA ARG A 230 -14.83 -8.78 -2.66
C ARG A 230 -14.53 -8.61 -1.16
N TYR A 231 -14.33 -9.71 -0.43
CA TYR A 231 -14.05 -9.71 1.01
C TYR A 231 -12.57 -9.99 1.32
N ALA A 232 -11.66 -9.64 0.41
CA ALA A 232 -10.23 -9.82 0.58
C ALA A 232 -9.47 -8.52 0.94
N ILE A 233 -8.46 -8.66 1.80
CA ILE A 233 -7.47 -7.66 2.19
C ILE A 233 -6.12 -8.05 1.58
N GLU A 234 -5.36 -7.07 1.08
CA GLU A 234 -4.01 -7.31 0.56
C GLU A 234 -2.95 -6.68 1.45
N LEU A 235 -2.06 -7.52 2.01
CA LEU A 235 -0.86 -7.05 2.69
C LEU A 235 0.28 -6.85 1.67
N ARG A 236 0.00 -6.01 0.68
CA ARG A 236 0.96 -5.52 -0.30
C ARG A 236 1.66 -4.28 0.26
N THR A 237 2.98 -4.24 0.10
CA THR A 237 3.80 -3.05 0.36
C THR A 237 3.46 -1.95 -0.63
N GLU A 238 3.19 -0.77 -0.11
CA GLU A 238 2.87 0.46 -0.83
C GLU A 238 3.57 1.64 -0.17
N ASP A 239 3.61 2.79 -0.84
CA ASP A 239 4.46 3.94 -0.52
C ASP A 239 4.43 4.37 0.96
N LEU A 240 3.25 4.35 1.58
CA LEU A 240 3.03 4.77 2.98
C LEU A 240 3.01 3.61 3.98
N ALA A 241 2.86 2.36 3.53
CA ALA A 241 2.63 1.22 4.42
C ALA A 241 3.16 -0.10 3.83
N SER A 242 4.12 -0.70 4.52
CA SER A 242 4.67 -2.02 4.18
C SER A 242 3.71 -3.17 4.54
N SER A 243 3.94 -4.36 3.98
CA SER A 243 3.22 -5.58 4.40
C SER A 243 3.33 -5.86 5.91
N VAL A 244 4.47 -5.52 6.52
CA VAL A 244 4.75 -5.69 7.95
C VAL A 244 3.91 -4.71 8.76
N LYS A 245 3.91 -3.42 8.38
CA LYS A 245 3.05 -2.38 8.97
C LYS A 245 1.57 -2.76 8.91
N LYS A 246 1.08 -3.20 7.74
CA LYS A 246 -0.33 -3.59 7.56
C LYS A 246 -0.71 -4.79 8.44
N ALA A 247 0.18 -5.80 8.57
CA ALA A 247 -0.03 -6.91 9.49
C ALA A 247 -0.15 -6.44 10.95
N ALA A 248 0.77 -5.60 11.42
CA ALA A 248 0.75 -5.08 12.80
C ALA A 248 -0.47 -4.18 13.08
N LEU A 249 -0.92 -3.40 12.10
CA LEU A 249 -2.17 -2.64 12.19
C LEU A 249 -3.39 -3.57 12.34
N LEU A 250 -3.47 -4.67 11.60
CA LEU A 250 -4.57 -5.64 11.73
C LEU A 250 -4.57 -6.37 13.08
N SER A 251 -3.42 -6.71 13.62
CA SER A 251 -3.30 -7.51 14.86
C SER A 251 -3.07 -6.71 16.15
N HIS A 252 -2.90 -5.39 16.06
CA HIS A 252 -2.47 -4.53 17.17
C HIS A 252 -1.08 -4.87 17.74
N HIS A 253 -0.20 -5.42 16.89
CA HIS A 253 1.14 -5.83 17.30
C HIS A 253 2.08 -4.63 17.49
N LEU A 254 2.94 -4.71 18.52
CA LEU A 254 4.01 -3.74 18.79
C LEU A 254 5.33 -4.32 18.29
N PHE A 255 5.97 -3.62 17.34
CA PHE A 255 7.23 -4.07 16.76
C PHE A 255 8.35 -4.16 17.80
N ASN A 256 9.14 -5.23 17.70
CA ASN A 256 10.50 -5.25 18.20
C ASN A 256 11.46 -4.57 17.21
N ILE A 257 12.69 -4.24 17.66
CA ILE A 257 13.69 -3.51 16.86
C ILE A 257 13.98 -4.20 15.51
N ARG A 258 13.94 -5.54 15.44
CA ARG A 258 14.19 -6.27 14.21
C ARG A 258 13.03 -6.11 13.23
N GLU A 259 11.78 -6.17 13.69
CA GLU A 259 10.61 -5.87 12.87
C GLU A 259 10.59 -4.41 12.40
N GLU A 260 10.99 -3.44 13.22
CA GLU A 260 11.12 -2.04 12.77
C GLU A 260 12.13 -1.91 11.62
N MET A 261 13.28 -2.61 11.71
CA MET A 261 14.29 -2.61 10.65
C MET A 261 13.79 -3.33 9.38
N ILE A 262 13.03 -4.42 9.50
CA ILE A 262 12.44 -5.13 8.36
C ILE A 262 11.29 -4.32 7.73
N ASP A 263 10.48 -3.61 8.52
CA ASP A 263 9.44 -2.69 8.03
C ASP A 263 10.08 -1.55 7.21
N ALA A 264 11.12 -0.92 7.77
CA ALA A 264 11.93 0.09 7.09
C ALA A 264 12.59 -0.44 5.81
N GLN A 265 13.22 -1.62 5.86
CA GLN A 265 13.78 -2.29 4.68
C GLN A 265 12.72 -2.51 3.60
N THR A 266 11.53 -2.94 4.01
CA THR A 266 10.43 -3.28 3.09
C THR A 266 9.89 -2.04 2.39
N GLN A 267 9.84 -0.89 3.07
CA GLN A 267 9.33 0.39 2.54
C GLN A 267 10.39 1.20 1.78
N GLY A 268 11.62 1.30 2.27
CA GLY A 268 12.64 2.24 1.76
C GLY A 268 14.06 1.69 1.73
N PHE A 269 14.21 0.37 1.69
CA PHE A 269 15.48 -0.35 1.52
C PHE A 269 16.57 0.09 2.52
N ALA A 270 17.83 0.21 2.07
CA ALA A 270 18.94 0.70 2.87
C ALA A 270 18.63 2.05 3.54
N LYS A 271 18.10 3.02 2.78
CA LYS A 271 17.92 4.40 3.24
C LYS A 271 17.04 4.48 4.49
N ALA A 272 15.86 3.87 4.46
CA ALA A 272 14.95 3.88 5.61
C ALA A 272 15.53 3.15 6.83
N MET A 273 16.26 2.05 6.64
CA MET A 273 16.99 1.39 7.74
C MET A 273 18.07 2.30 8.36
N TRP A 274 18.80 3.05 7.54
CA TRP A 274 19.80 4.02 8.01
C TRP A 274 19.18 5.19 8.77
N GLU A 275 18.08 5.76 8.26
CA GLU A 275 17.34 6.84 8.92
C GLU A 275 16.74 6.40 10.26
N LEU A 276 16.16 5.19 10.32
CA LEU A 276 15.64 4.59 11.54
C LEU A 276 16.77 4.35 12.56
N GLY A 277 17.87 3.73 12.12
CA GLY A 277 19.02 3.44 12.97
C GLY A 277 19.65 4.69 13.58
N ALA A 278 19.82 5.75 12.77
CA ALA A 278 20.32 7.05 13.24
C ALA A 278 19.35 7.71 14.24
N ARG A 279 18.05 7.71 13.95
CA ARG A 279 16.99 8.21 14.85
C ARG A 279 16.93 7.44 16.17
N ARG A 280 17.28 6.15 16.16
CA ARG A 280 17.42 5.26 17.33
C ARG A 280 18.79 5.35 18.01
N GLY A 281 19.67 6.27 17.59
CA GLY A 281 20.98 6.51 18.20
C GLY A 281 21.97 5.32 18.06
N LYS A 282 21.85 4.52 17.00
CA LYS A 282 22.74 3.37 16.75
C LYS A 282 24.01 3.81 16.04
N SER A 283 25.12 3.09 16.27
CA SER A 283 26.38 3.34 15.56
C SER A 283 26.28 2.94 14.09
N GLU A 284 27.02 3.61 13.21
CA GLU A 284 27.04 3.31 11.78
C GLU A 284 27.44 1.86 11.49
N GLU A 285 28.38 1.31 12.27
CA GLU A 285 28.79 -0.10 12.15
C GLU A 285 27.67 -1.08 12.46
N PHE A 286 26.89 -0.84 13.53
CA PHE A 286 25.73 -1.65 13.87
C PHE A 286 24.66 -1.58 12.79
N ILE A 287 24.39 -0.38 12.27
CA ILE A 287 23.40 -0.16 11.21
C ILE A 287 23.86 -0.88 9.94
N ARG A 288 25.10 -0.66 9.49
CA ARG A 288 25.67 -1.31 8.30
C ARG A 288 25.55 -2.84 8.39
N LYS A 289 25.97 -3.44 9.51
CA LYS A 289 25.87 -4.89 9.71
C LYS A 289 24.42 -5.36 9.66
N THR A 290 23.50 -4.67 10.35
CA THR A 290 22.08 -5.03 10.35
C THR A 290 21.47 -4.94 8.95
N VAL A 291 21.84 -3.91 8.18
CA VAL A 291 21.44 -3.73 6.78
C VAL A 291 21.94 -4.90 5.92
N GLU A 292 23.21 -5.28 6.03
CA GLU A 292 23.79 -6.41 5.29
C GLU A 292 23.15 -7.76 5.66
N ASP A 293 22.99 -8.05 6.97
CA ASP A 293 22.38 -9.28 7.48
C ASP A 293 20.92 -9.42 6.99
N LEU A 294 20.11 -8.36 7.09
CA LEU A 294 18.72 -8.35 6.60
C LEU A 294 18.62 -8.35 5.07
N ALA A 295 19.57 -7.74 4.36
CA ALA A 295 19.62 -7.76 2.90
C ALA A 295 19.88 -9.16 2.36
N LEU A 296 20.84 -9.87 2.97
CA LEU A 296 21.17 -11.26 2.66
C LEU A 296 19.97 -12.17 2.91
N GLU A 297 19.32 -12.05 4.08
CA GLU A 297 18.17 -12.86 4.45
C GLU A 297 16.95 -12.62 3.53
N ASP A 298 16.67 -11.37 3.17
CA ASP A 298 15.62 -11.05 2.18
C ASP A 298 15.93 -11.61 0.79
N ALA A 299 17.20 -11.59 0.37
CA ALA A 299 17.62 -12.11 -0.94
C ALA A 299 17.52 -13.64 -1.04
N CYS A 300 17.74 -14.39 0.04
CA CYS A 300 17.62 -15.85 0.05
C CYS A 300 16.21 -16.37 -0.29
N TYR A 301 15.16 -15.56 -0.12
CA TYR A 301 13.83 -15.89 -0.62
C TYR A 301 13.78 -15.94 -2.16
N ARG A 302 14.62 -15.19 -2.87
CA ARG A 302 14.61 -15.07 -4.34
C ARG A 302 15.76 -15.82 -5.01
N ILE A 303 16.99 -15.56 -4.62
CA ILE A 303 18.20 -16.17 -5.18
C ILE A 303 18.82 -17.21 -4.22
N SER A 304 19.93 -17.86 -4.62
CA SER A 304 20.66 -18.77 -3.74
C SER A 304 21.52 -17.99 -2.73
N GLU A 305 21.72 -18.56 -1.53
CA GLU A 305 22.54 -17.94 -0.48
C GLU A 305 23.98 -17.71 -0.95
N THR A 306 24.53 -18.62 -1.76
CA THR A 306 25.87 -18.47 -2.37
C THR A 306 25.95 -17.23 -3.26
N ALA A 307 24.99 -17.04 -4.16
CA ALA A 307 24.96 -15.87 -5.05
C ALA A 307 24.72 -14.57 -4.27
N ALA A 308 23.84 -14.59 -3.27
CA ALA A 308 23.59 -13.44 -2.40
C ALA A 308 24.85 -13.03 -1.61
N LYS A 309 25.57 -13.99 -1.01
CA LYS A 309 26.85 -13.74 -0.33
C LYS A 309 27.93 -13.20 -1.28
N GLU A 310 27.97 -13.69 -2.51
CA GLU A 310 28.90 -13.18 -3.52
C GLU A 310 28.59 -11.72 -3.91
N ILE A 311 27.31 -11.36 -4.06
CA ILE A 311 26.90 -9.97 -4.31
C ILE A 311 27.28 -9.06 -3.13
N VAL A 312 26.98 -9.47 -1.88
CA VAL A 312 27.38 -8.73 -0.67
C VAL A 312 28.89 -8.51 -0.65
N LYS A 313 29.67 -9.58 -0.89
CA LYS A 313 31.13 -9.51 -0.97
C LYS A 313 31.61 -8.53 -2.05
N LYS A 314 31.08 -8.61 -3.28
CA LYS A 314 31.48 -7.72 -4.39
C LYS A 314 31.14 -6.25 -4.10
N VAL A 315 30.07 -5.97 -3.35
CA VAL A 315 29.74 -4.61 -2.89
C VAL A 315 30.71 -4.13 -1.81
N GLN A 316 31.07 -4.99 -0.84
CA GLN A 316 32.07 -4.67 0.19
C GLN A 316 33.47 -4.44 -0.41
N GLU A 317 33.91 -5.30 -1.34
CA GLU A 317 35.25 -5.24 -1.96
C GLU A 317 35.45 -4.01 -2.85
N ARG A 318 34.42 -3.59 -3.60
CA ARG A 318 34.57 -2.45 -4.52
C ARG A 318 34.69 -1.12 -3.78
N GLY A 319 33.90 -0.95 -2.71
CA GLY A 319 33.65 0.35 -2.11
C GLY A 319 32.96 1.34 -3.06
N PHE A 320 32.58 2.50 -2.54
CA PHE A 320 32.35 3.68 -3.38
C PHE A 320 33.66 4.48 -3.40
N ASN A 321 34.54 4.18 -4.38
CA ASN A 321 35.72 5.00 -4.62
C ASN A 321 35.27 6.40 -5.08
N GLU A 322 35.60 7.42 -4.29
CA GLU A 322 35.42 8.81 -4.69
C GLU A 322 36.35 9.10 -5.87
N GLY A 323 35.77 9.24 -7.07
CA GLY A 323 36.50 9.43 -8.33
C GLY A 323 36.11 8.51 -9.49
N GLU A 324 35.35 7.41 -9.27
CA GLU A 324 34.67 6.71 -10.39
C GLU A 324 33.27 7.29 -10.58
N ASP A 325 33.03 8.02 -11.69
CA ASP A 325 31.74 8.70 -11.93
C ASP A 325 30.54 7.72 -11.97
N ILE A 326 30.74 6.51 -12.52
CA ILE A 326 29.84 5.37 -12.33
C ILE A 326 30.63 4.12 -11.96
N GLY A 327 30.36 3.61 -10.75
CA GLY A 327 30.84 2.33 -10.27
C GLY A 327 30.07 1.16 -10.92
N LEU A 328 30.85 0.19 -11.45
CA LEU A 328 30.48 -1.08 -12.09
C LEU A 328 28.97 -1.33 -12.19
N PHE A 329 28.35 -2.22 -11.42
CA PHE A 329 28.88 -3.33 -10.61
C PHE A 329 28.75 -4.66 -11.40
N ARG A 330 29.56 -5.69 -11.13
CA ARG A 330 29.42 -7.03 -11.77
C ARG A 330 28.81 -8.02 -10.78
N VAL A 331 27.76 -8.75 -11.14
CA VAL A 331 27.04 -9.67 -10.24
C VAL A 331 26.77 -11.05 -10.87
N PRO A 332 26.84 -12.16 -10.11
CA PRO A 332 26.57 -13.50 -10.66
C PRO A 332 25.10 -13.69 -11.09
N VAL A 333 24.19 -12.94 -10.47
CA VAL A 333 22.77 -12.87 -10.82
C VAL A 333 22.24 -11.49 -10.41
N LEU A 334 21.30 -10.96 -11.16
CA LEU A 334 20.65 -9.69 -10.83
C LEU A 334 19.54 -9.88 -9.78
N ASP A 335 19.77 -9.45 -8.54
CA ASP A 335 18.70 -9.19 -7.56
C ASP A 335 18.64 -7.69 -7.26
N ARG A 336 17.70 -7.00 -7.92
CA ARG A 336 17.51 -5.55 -7.81
C ARG A 336 17.26 -5.10 -6.37
N ARG A 337 16.50 -5.86 -5.57
CA ARG A 337 16.17 -5.53 -4.17
C ARG A 337 17.39 -5.66 -3.26
N LEU A 338 18.22 -6.69 -3.43
CA LEU A 338 19.47 -6.86 -2.69
C LEU A 338 20.41 -5.68 -2.93
N LEU A 339 20.58 -5.27 -4.19
CA LEU A 339 21.44 -4.13 -4.52
C LEU A 339 20.95 -2.82 -3.88
N LEU A 340 19.65 -2.57 -3.84
CA LEU A 340 19.06 -1.41 -3.14
C LEU A 340 19.13 -1.50 -1.62
N ASN A 341 19.13 -2.70 -1.06
CA ASN A 341 19.35 -2.92 0.36
C ASN A 341 20.82 -2.76 0.76
N LEU A 342 21.78 -2.92 -0.14
CA LEU A 342 23.21 -2.74 0.16
C LEU A 342 23.71 -1.32 -0.15
N LEU A 343 23.26 -0.72 -1.26
CA LEU A 343 23.82 0.52 -1.79
C LEU A 343 23.09 1.77 -1.25
N LYS A 344 23.44 2.19 -0.02
CA LYS A 344 22.92 3.42 0.64
C LYS A 344 22.90 4.67 -0.27
N LYS A 345 23.89 4.82 -1.17
CA LYS A 345 24.04 5.97 -2.10
C LYS A 345 23.18 5.87 -3.38
N ALA A 346 22.23 4.93 -3.48
CA ALA A 346 21.45 4.67 -4.68
C ALA A 346 20.58 5.85 -5.20
N GLU A 347 20.44 6.96 -4.46
CA GLU A 347 19.68 8.15 -4.89
C GLU A 347 20.10 8.68 -6.26
N ASN A 348 21.38 8.53 -6.60
CA ASN A 348 21.96 8.98 -7.87
C ASN A 348 22.03 7.88 -8.94
N GLY A 349 21.42 6.72 -8.72
CA GLY A 349 21.56 5.60 -9.66
C GLY A 349 22.95 4.94 -9.62
N PHE A 350 23.03 3.75 -10.19
CA PHE A 350 24.27 2.98 -10.39
C PHE A 350 24.03 2.00 -11.53
N LEU A 351 25.10 1.61 -12.22
CA LEU A 351 25.06 0.62 -13.28
C LEU A 351 25.31 -0.78 -12.67
N VAL A 352 24.84 -1.81 -13.35
CA VAL A 352 25.02 -3.22 -13.01
C VAL A 352 25.19 -4.00 -14.30
N VAL A 353 26.02 -5.03 -14.30
CA VAL A 353 26.05 -6.07 -15.32
C VAL A 353 26.01 -7.43 -14.66
N ASP A 354 25.17 -8.33 -15.17
CA ASP A 354 25.16 -9.73 -14.75
C ASP A 354 26.19 -10.57 -15.54
N ASP A 355 26.46 -11.80 -15.08
CA ASP A 355 27.37 -12.71 -15.79
C ASP A 355 26.85 -13.15 -17.17
N ALA A 356 25.58 -12.86 -17.50
CA ALA A 356 25.02 -13.03 -18.85
C ALA A 356 25.26 -11.81 -19.78
N GLY A 357 25.92 -10.77 -19.27
CA GLY A 357 26.26 -9.55 -20.02
C GLY A 357 25.12 -8.54 -20.15
N GLN A 358 24.03 -8.68 -19.39
CA GLN A 358 22.95 -7.69 -19.39
C GLN A 358 23.31 -6.50 -18.51
N PHE A 359 23.39 -5.31 -19.11
CA PHE A 359 23.60 -4.07 -18.39
C PHE A 359 22.26 -3.44 -17.97
N GLN A 360 22.15 -3.04 -16.70
CA GLN A 360 20.99 -2.34 -16.17
C GLN A 360 21.40 -1.17 -15.27
N TYR A 361 20.70 -0.04 -15.37
CA TYR A 361 20.93 1.17 -14.60
C TYR A 361 19.73 1.49 -13.69
N TYR A 362 19.99 1.82 -12.43
CA TYR A 362 18.94 1.93 -11.42
C TYR A 362 18.06 3.19 -11.53
N ARG A 363 18.53 4.33 -12.07
CA ARG A 363 17.73 5.57 -12.01
C ARG A 363 18.09 6.63 -13.04
N ASP A 364 17.43 6.61 -14.20
CA ASP A 364 17.37 7.78 -15.09
C ASP A 364 16.28 8.76 -14.61
N MET A 365 16.71 9.99 -14.31
CA MET A 365 15.88 11.13 -13.91
C MET A 365 15.45 12.04 -15.07
N THR A 366 16.09 11.90 -16.23
CA THR A 366 15.91 12.73 -17.43
C THR A 366 15.03 12.06 -18.48
N GLY A 367 14.93 10.73 -18.43
CA GLY A 367 14.28 9.89 -19.44
C GLY A 367 15.12 9.71 -20.72
N LYS A 368 16.31 10.33 -20.83
CA LYS A 368 17.14 10.27 -22.04
C LYS A 368 17.64 8.86 -22.36
N LEU A 369 17.79 7.94 -21.39
CA LEU A 369 18.14 6.54 -21.69
C LEU A 369 17.14 5.91 -22.66
N VAL A 370 15.84 6.16 -22.45
CA VAL A 370 14.79 5.69 -23.34
C VAL A 370 14.69 6.59 -24.59
N MET A 371 14.61 7.91 -24.42
CA MET A 371 14.29 8.84 -25.51
C MET A 371 15.41 9.03 -26.54
N GLN A 372 16.68 9.00 -26.12
CA GLN A 372 17.83 9.27 -26.99
C GLN A 372 18.68 8.01 -27.22
N TYR A 373 18.86 7.16 -26.21
CA TYR A 373 19.82 6.06 -26.24
C TYR A 373 19.20 4.66 -26.49
N GLY A 374 17.87 4.58 -26.58
CA GLY A 374 17.13 3.37 -26.95
C GLY A 374 17.06 2.27 -25.88
N TRP A 375 17.32 2.60 -24.61
CA TRP A 375 17.20 1.66 -23.48
C TRP A 375 15.73 1.33 -23.20
N GLU A 376 15.48 0.12 -22.69
CA GLU A 376 14.14 -0.31 -22.27
C GLU A 376 13.91 0.05 -20.79
N LYS A 377 12.72 0.54 -20.44
CA LYS A 377 12.36 0.83 -19.04
C LYS A 377 11.54 -0.31 -18.42
N ASP A 378 11.97 -0.77 -17.25
CA ASP A 378 11.33 -1.84 -16.48
C ASP A 378 11.25 -1.45 -14.99
N GLU A 379 10.03 -1.14 -14.54
CA GLU A 379 9.75 -0.48 -13.25
C GLU A 379 10.59 0.80 -13.04
N CYS A 380 11.55 0.77 -12.11
CA CYS A 380 12.50 1.86 -11.87
C CYS A 380 13.84 1.68 -12.62
N TRP A 381 14.09 0.52 -13.23
CA TRP A 381 15.35 0.19 -13.89
C TRP A 381 15.29 0.46 -15.40
N TYR A 382 16.48 0.65 -15.98
CA TYR A 382 16.68 0.87 -17.39
C TYR A 382 17.65 -0.19 -17.92
N ILE A 383 17.28 -0.90 -18.97
CA ILE A 383 18.01 -2.03 -19.54
C ILE A 383 18.68 -1.58 -20.85
N ALA A 384 19.98 -1.80 -20.98
CA ALA A 384 20.74 -1.36 -22.14
C ALA A 384 20.43 -2.19 -23.41
N PRO A 385 20.51 -1.60 -24.60
CA PRO A 385 20.36 -2.32 -25.87
C PRO A 385 21.34 -3.49 -26.03
N LYS A 386 20.89 -4.58 -26.65
CA LYS A 386 21.75 -5.73 -26.99
C LYS A 386 22.80 -5.34 -28.04
N GLY A 387 24.02 -5.83 -27.86
CA GLY A 387 25.13 -5.64 -28.82
C GLY A 387 25.89 -4.32 -28.67
N LYS A 388 25.55 -3.49 -27.67
CA LYS A 388 26.23 -2.23 -27.35
C LYS A 388 27.48 -2.46 -26.49
N GLU A 389 28.54 -1.68 -26.69
CA GLU A 389 29.78 -1.87 -25.92
C GLU A 389 29.67 -1.31 -24.49
N GLU A 390 30.38 -1.93 -23.53
CA GLU A 390 30.45 -1.45 -22.13
C GLU A 390 30.84 0.04 -22.06
N LYS A 391 31.75 0.48 -22.92
CA LYS A 391 32.22 1.86 -22.98
C LYS A 391 31.10 2.86 -23.31
N GLU A 392 30.25 2.52 -24.28
CA GLU A 392 29.11 3.36 -24.70
C GLU A 392 28.05 3.39 -23.60
N ILE A 393 27.68 2.21 -23.08
CA ILE A 393 26.70 2.06 -21.98
C ILE A 393 27.13 2.89 -20.75
N ARG A 394 28.43 2.85 -20.39
CA ARG A 394 28.96 3.63 -19.27
C ARG A 394 28.97 5.14 -19.55
N ALA A 395 29.25 5.57 -20.78
CA ALA A 395 29.21 6.99 -21.15
C ALA A 395 27.77 7.55 -21.07
N GLU A 396 26.78 6.81 -21.56
CA GLU A 396 25.37 7.20 -21.53
C GLU A 396 24.82 7.28 -20.11
N ALA A 397 25.07 6.25 -19.31
CA ALA A 397 24.69 6.26 -17.91
C ALA A 397 25.39 7.41 -17.15
N ALA A 398 26.67 7.69 -17.43
CA ALA A 398 27.42 8.76 -16.77
C ALA A 398 26.90 10.16 -17.12
N LYS A 399 26.53 10.39 -18.40
CA LYS A 399 25.88 11.64 -18.83
C LYS A 399 24.53 11.82 -18.14
N VAL A 400 23.65 10.82 -18.18
CA VAL A 400 22.34 10.85 -17.51
C VAL A 400 22.45 11.03 -15.99
N LEU A 401 23.48 10.45 -15.37
CA LEU A 401 23.79 10.66 -13.97
C LEU A 401 24.17 12.13 -13.66
N LEU A 402 25.05 12.71 -14.48
CA LEU A 402 25.52 14.08 -14.29
C LEU A 402 24.35 15.08 -14.46
N GLU A 403 23.53 14.89 -15.49
CA GLU A 403 22.31 15.66 -15.72
C GLU A 403 21.28 15.47 -14.58
N GLY A 404 21.13 14.25 -14.07
CA GLY A 404 20.27 13.96 -12.91
C GLY A 404 20.73 14.67 -11.63
N LYS A 405 22.05 14.72 -11.38
CA LYS A 405 22.65 15.50 -10.28
C LYS A 405 22.43 17.01 -10.48
N TYR A 406 22.61 17.50 -11.71
CA TYR A 406 22.37 18.90 -12.09
C TYR A 406 20.95 19.32 -11.74
N LEU A 407 19.93 18.58 -12.20
CA LEU A 407 18.53 18.89 -11.91
C LEU A 407 18.21 18.91 -10.41
N GLN A 408 18.70 17.93 -9.65
CA GLN A 408 18.47 17.89 -8.19
C GLN A 408 19.15 19.07 -7.46
N ALA A 409 20.39 19.39 -7.83
CA ALA A 409 21.14 20.49 -7.23
C ALA A 409 20.55 21.86 -7.59
N LEU A 410 20.12 22.05 -8.85
CA LEU A 410 19.38 23.23 -9.29
C LEU A 410 18.09 23.40 -8.49
N GLY A 411 17.26 22.36 -8.38
CA GLY A 411 16.00 22.42 -7.65
C GLY A 411 16.17 22.86 -6.19
N LYS A 412 17.23 22.39 -5.53
CA LYS A 412 17.60 22.84 -4.18
C LYS A 412 17.95 24.33 -4.15
N ILE A 413 18.75 24.80 -5.11
CA ILE A 413 19.16 26.21 -5.20
C ILE A 413 17.99 27.14 -5.49
N LEU A 414 17.08 26.77 -6.40
CA LEU A 414 15.87 27.53 -6.68
C LEU A 414 14.98 27.63 -5.43
N MET A 415 14.79 26.53 -4.69
CA MET A 415 14.07 26.56 -3.41
C MET A 415 14.75 27.45 -2.36
N GLU A 416 16.07 27.41 -2.23
CA GLU A 416 16.82 28.29 -1.32
C GLU A 416 16.74 29.77 -1.72
N ASN A 417 16.71 30.06 -3.02
CA ASN A 417 16.68 31.42 -3.56
C ASN A 417 15.35 32.14 -3.33
N ARG A 418 14.22 31.42 -3.16
CA ARG A 418 12.89 32.01 -2.93
C ARG A 418 12.80 32.97 -1.73
N ASN A 419 13.70 32.85 -0.76
CA ASN A 419 13.75 33.69 0.45
C ASN A 419 15.00 34.59 0.52
N ARG A 420 15.77 34.73 -0.58
CA ARG A 420 17.00 35.53 -0.65
C ARG A 420 16.76 36.85 -1.38
N SER A 421 17.69 37.80 -1.24
CA SER A 421 17.70 38.98 -2.11
C SER A 421 18.07 38.60 -3.55
N VAL A 422 17.66 39.42 -4.53
CA VAL A 422 17.93 39.17 -5.97
C VAL A 422 19.43 39.01 -6.24
N SER A 423 20.27 39.83 -5.60
CA SER A 423 21.74 39.77 -5.76
C SER A 423 22.35 38.47 -5.21
N GLU A 424 21.86 37.99 -4.07
CA GLU A 424 22.29 36.72 -3.48
C GLU A 424 21.77 35.52 -4.27
N ALA A 425 20.54 35.59 -4.78
CA ALA A 425 19.94 34.55 -5.61
C ALA A 425 20.70 34.39 -6.94
N TYR A 426 21.01 35.51 -7.62
CA TYR A 426 21.84 35.53 -8.83
C TYR A 426 23.25 35.01 -8.54
N SER A 427 23.89 35.45 -7.45
CA SER A 427 25.24 34.99 -7.08
C SER A 427 25.27 33.48 -6.78
N ASN A 428 24.23 32.94 -6.13
CA ASN A 428 24.08 31.52 -5.85
C ASN A 428 23.93 30.71 -7.15
N LEU A 429 23.08 31.19 -8.08
CA LEU A 429 22.87 30.57 -9.39
C LEU A 429 24.13 30.63 -10.27
N LYS A 430 24.83 31.77 -10.32
CA LYS A 430 26.11 31.94 -11.03
C LYS A 430 27.17 30.96 -10.52
N ASN A 431 27.33 30.83 -9.20
CA ASN A 431 28.29 29.88 -8.62
C ASN A 431 27.95 28.42 -8.97
N PHE A 432 26.67 28.07 -9.03
CA PHE A 432 26.20 26.76 -9.48
C PHE A 432 26.54 26.50 -10.95
N ILE A 433 26.23 27.44 -11.85
CA ILE A 433 26.47 27.33 -13.29
C ILE A 433 27.97 27.07 -13.57
N ILE A 434 28.84 27.89 -12.96
CA ILE A 434 30.30 27.75 -13.04
C ILE A 434 30.79 26.44 -12.42
N SER A 435 30.14 25.92 -11.37
CA SER A 435 30.53 24.64 -10.78
C SER A 435 30.22 23.45 -11.68
N TYR A 436 29.14 23.49 -12.47
CA TYR A 436 28.78 22.41 -13.41
C TYR A 436 29.49 22.53 -14.77
N GLU A 437 29.83 23.75 -15.20
CA GLU A 437 30.78 23.98 -16.30
C GLU A 437 32.12 23.28 -16.02
N LYS A 438 32.67 23.44 -14.81
CA LYS A 438 33.89 22.74 -14.36
C LYS A 438 33.77 21.22 -14.26
N LEU A 439 32.55 20.69 -14.23
CA LEU A 439 32.24 19.25 -14.31
C LEU A 439 31.98 18.78 -15.75
N GLY A 440 32.13 19.66 -16.75
CA GLY A 440 32.00 19.35 -18.17
C GLY A 440 30.67 19.74 -18.81
N MET A 441 29.67 20.20 -18.05
CA MET A 441 28.38 20.64 -18.61
C MET A 441 28.48 22.07 -19.13
N GLY A 442 28.79 22.21 -20.42
CA GLY A 442 28.79 23.51 -21.11
C GLY A 442 27.39 24.12 -21.26
N GLU A 443 27.33 25.37 -21.73
CA GLU A 443 26.11 26.16 -21.90
C GLU A 443 24.96 25.37 -22.56
N GLY A 444 25.21 24.80 -23.74
CA GLY A 444 24.20 24.03 -24.49
C GLY A 444 23.69 22.79 -23.75
N GLU A 445 24.53 22.09 -22.98
CA GLU A 445 24.11 20.92 -22.21
C GLU A 445 23.30 21.29 -20.97
N GLN A 446 23.64 22.41 -20.30
CA GLN A 446 22.84 22.95 -19.20
C GLN A 446 21.45 23.43 -19.71
N ILE A 447 21.40 24.10 -20.86
CA ILE A 447 20.16 24.56 -21.50
C ILE A 447 19.29 23.38 -21.98
N GLU A 448 19.87 22.35 -22.61
CA GLU A 448 19.15 21.13 -23.03
C GLU A 448 18.56 20.41 -21.82
N THR A 449 19.35 20.24 -20.76
CA THR A 449 18.93 19.58 -19.51
C THR A 449 17.80 20.36 -18.83
N LEU A 450 17.85 21.69 -18.86
CA LEU A 450 16.76 22.57 -18.41
C LEU A 450 15.47 22.44 -19.23
N GLY A 451 15.57 22.12 -20.53
CA GLY A 451 14.40 21.87 -21.37
C GLY A 451 13.52 20.74 -20.82
N LEU A 452 14.15 19.72 -20.22
CA LEU A 452 13.47 18.61 -19.54
C LEU A 452 12.99 18.96 -18.11
N ALA A 453 13.42 20.10 -17.56
CA ALA A 453 13.14 20.51 -16.18
C ALA A 453 11.76 21.17 -15.99
N ARG A 454 11.04 21.51 -17.07
CA ARG A 454 9.71 22.15 -17.01
C ARG A 454 8.71 21.35 -16.17
N ASP A 455 8.75 20.03 -16.25
CA ASP A 455 7.87 19.13 -15.48
C ASP A 455 8.30 19.01 -14.00
N PHE A 456 9.58 19.27 -13.69
CA PHE A 456 10.13 19.20 -12.33
C PHE A 456 9.94 20.52 -11.56
N PHE A 457 9.98 21.66 -12.25
CA PHE A 457 9.91 23.00 -11.65
C PHE A 457 8.80 23.88 -12.27
N PRO A 458 7.51 23.46 -12.26
CA PRO A 458 6.42 24.14 -12.96
C PRO A 458 6.05 25.53 -12.42
N LYS A 459 6.75 26.02 -11.40
CA LYS A 459 6.59 27.37 -10.80
C LYS A 459 7.77 28.30 -11.07
N GLU A 460 8.85 27.79 -11.66
CA GLU A 460 10.10 28.51 -11.88
C GLU A 460 10.19 28.94 -13.36
N ASN A 461 10.73 30.13 -13.62
CA ASN A 461 10.87 30.64 -14.97
C ASN A 461 12.11 30.03 -15.67
N ILE A 462 11.91 28.89 -16.35
CA ILE A 462 13.00 28.18 -17.02
C ILE A 462 13.74 29.04 -18.06
N GLU A 463 13.02 29.92 -18.77
CA GLU A 463 13.59 30.79 -19.81
C GLU A 463 14.52 31.87 -19.21
N GLU A 464 14.20 32.36 -18.01
CA GLU A 464 15.07 33.26 -17.23
C GLU A 464 16.34 32.55 -16.73
N ILE A 465 16.22 31.30 -16.26
CA ILE A 465 17.38 30.50 -15.85
C ILE A 465 18.29 30.21 -17.06
N GLN A 466 17.72 29.89 -18.23
CA GLN A 466 18.46 29.74 -19.49
C GLN A 466 19.17 31.05 -19.89
N THR A 467 18.52 32.20 -19.73
CA THR A 467 19.11 33.52 -19.99
C THR A 467 20.31 33.79 -19.06
N VAL A 468 20.20 33.45 -17.77
CA VAL A 468 21.31 33.58 -16.80
C VAL A 468 22.46 32.62 -17.11
N ILE A 469 22.19 31.41 -17.63
CA ILE A 469 23.23 30.49 -18.10
C ILE A 469 24.00 31.06 -19.29
N GLY A 470 23.28 31.57 -20.30
CA GLY A 470 23.89 32.26 -21.43
C GLY A 470 24.77 33.41 -20.95
N GLU A 471 24.25 34.30 -20.10
CA GLU A 471 24.99 35.46 -19.57
C GLU A 471 26.21 35.10 -18.71
N VAL A 472 26.22 33.92 -18.06
CA VAL A 472 27.33 33.49 -17.19
C VAL A 472 28.42 32.73 -17.95
N LEU A 473 28.09 32.06 -19.07
CA LEU A 473 29.01 31.17 -19.81
C LEU A 473 29.37 31.67 -21.22
N SER A 474 28.59 32.57 -21.82
CA SER A 474 28.87 33.18 -23.12
C SER A 474 30.01 34.19 -23.03
N GLU A 475 30.81 34.30 -24.10
CA GLU A 475 31.81 35.38 -24.27
C GLU A 475 31.17 36.73 -24.67
N SER A 476 29.89 36.74 -25.08
CA SER A 476 29.12 37.94 -25.45
C SER A 476 27.88 38.09 -24.58
N SER A 477 27.64 39.27 -24.01
CA SER A 477 26.49 39.53 -23.13
C SER A 477 25.23 39.79 -23.95
N LEU A 478 24.09 39.27 -23.50
CA LEU A 478 22.78 39.63 -24.07
C LEU A 478 22.41 41.08 -23.76
N TYR A 479 23.14 41.73 -22.84
CA TYR A 479 22.92 43.09 -22.37
C TYR A 479 23.91 44.13 -22.93
N ASP A 480 24.86 43.74 -23.80
CA ASP A 480 25.85 44.65 -24.41
C ASP A 480 25.23 45.83 -25.20
N ASN A 481 23.96 45.74 -25.57
CA ASN A 481 23.20 46.77 -26.29
C ASN A 481 22.09 47.44 -25.45
N PHE A 482 22.07 47.27 -24.13
CA PHE A 482 21.08 47.91 -23.26
C PHE A 482 21.49 49.33 -22.85
N GLY A 483 20.85 50.32 -23.49
CA GLY A 483 20.92 51.73 -23.11
C GLY A 483 21.82 52.58 -24.01
N PHE A 484 21.25 53.70 -24.47
CA PHE A 484 21.97 54.89 -24.91
C PHE A 484 21.90 55.94 -23.78
#